data_AF-A0A8T0A4T4-F1
#
_entry.id   AF-A0A8T0A4T4-F1
#
_cell.length_a   1.000
_cell.length_b   1.000
_cell.length_c   1.000
_cell.angle_alpha   90.00
_cell.angle_beta   90.00
_cell.angle_gamma   90.00
#
_symmetry.space_group_name_H-M   'P 1'
#
loop_
_entity.id
_entity.type
_entity.pdbx_description
1 polymer ?
#
loop_
_entity_poly.entity_id
_entity_poly.type
_entity_poly.pdbx_seq_one_letter_code
_entity_poly.pdbx_strand_id
1 'polypeptide(L)'
;DLIGGQFLLRLCSFLCNFALLRFTDPSLLGFFNVRINLLYNTIGFLSREPVRKLCLSSDIPLAEVHNYSFISSFIALFTSTFCCTLWFFFWTSFVELSICNTSYLLILIVFSSSVCIELLAEPIIIEQLKSGRTRQYVFNGAILLLLQKVLTFAMLLFKINPFISFSLSQLIASLVYFYLFLHNNKINILKMYKNGFLQIFDLKKLNEERFKLLKVYLFHSILKQFLTDGANFIMAFSGSFPLKIQAVYDAVDRLASLFVRLILQPFEESASIYFSINLKRIEEKEENNLKNKLPKNVLETFLIFTKLILIFGLIIFPYGFAYSKLAAFLYGGSLFEENKAHHLLSLYSIYLPIIAINGLSECFVFAQLNSEKFFYLEMTILSQFIHVLIGILMLLFIGIIFIKNDFEEFRKINLKEKNI
;
A
#
# COMPACT_ATOMS: atom_id res chain seq x y z
N ASP A 1 -10.66 21.52 -7.97
CA ASP A 1 -11.15 20.33 -7.22
C ASP A 1 -10.11 19.23 -7.13
N LEU A 2 -9.47 19.06 -5.97
CA LEU A 2 -8.43 18.05 -5.74
C LEU A 2 -9.01 16.62 -5.79
N ILE A 3 -10.24 16.46 -5.31
CA ILE A 3 -10.96 15.19 -5.23
C ILE A 3 -11.29 14.67 -6.64
N GLY A 4 -11.82 15.52 -7.52
CA GLY A 4 -12.12 15.16 -8.91
C GLY A 4 -10.86 14.79 -9.71
N GLY A 5 -9.76 15.50 -9.49
CA GLY A 5 -8.47 15.16 -10.10
C GLY A 5 -7.92 13.80 -9.64
N GLN A 6 -7.97 13.52 -8.33
CA GLN A 6 -7.56 12.21 -7.80
C GLN A 6 -8.45 11.08 -8.33
N PHE A 7 -9.76 11.32 -8.44
CA PHE A 7 -10.71 10.35 -9.00
C PHE A 7 -10.35 9.99 -10.44
N LEU A 8 -10.17 11.00 -11.31
CA LEU A 8 -9.80 10.80 -12.71
C LEU A 8 -8.48 10.03 -12.85
N LEU A 9 -7.48 10.37 -12.04
CA LEU A 9 -6.18 9.70 -12.06
C LEU A 9 -6.27 8.23 -11.63
N ARG A 10 -7.08 7.92 -10.60
CA ARG A 10 -7.35 6.54 -10.17
C ARG A 10 -8.07 5.75 -11.25
N LEU A 11 -9.05 6.36 -11.91
CA LEU A 11 -9.81 5.74 -13.01
C LEU A 11 -8.91 5.48 -14.22
N CYS A 12 -8.08 6.44 -14.63
CA CYS A 12 -7.10 6.24 -15.70
C CYS A 12 -6.09 5.13 -15.37
N SER A 13 -5.58 5.08 -14.14
CA SER A 13 -4.69 4.00 -13.69
C SER A 13 -5.37 2.63 -13.73
N PHE A 14 -6.65 2.57 -13.32
CA PHE A 14 -7.46 1.36 -13.43
C PHE A 14 -7.61 0.90 -14.88
N LEU A 15 -7.97 1.80 -15.80
CA LEU A 15 -8.09 1.48 -17.24
C LEU A 15 -6.76 1.00 -17.84
N CYS A 16 -5.64 1.59 -17.45
CA CYS A 16 -4.33 1.14 -17.90
C CYS A 16 -4.00 -0.27 -17.38
N ASN A 17 -4.32 -0.58 -16.12
CA ASN A 17 -4.11 -1.92 -15.56
C ASN A 17 -5.03 -2.95 -16.24
N PHE A 18 -6.28 -2.59 -16.54
CA PHE A 18 -7.20 -3.42 -17.31
C PHE A 18 -6.65 -3.72 -18.71
N ALA A 19 -6.12 -2.70 -19.40
CA ALA A 19 -5.49 -2.89 -20.71
C ALA A 19 -4.27 -3.82 -20.60
N LEU A 20 -3.35 -3.57 -19.66
CA LEU A 20 -2.18 -4.41 -19.44
C LEU A 20 -2.55 -5.88 -19.19
N LEU A 21 -3.63 -6.13 -18.46
CA LEU A 21 -4.13 -7.48 -18.17
C LEU A 21 -4.55 -8.25 -19.43
N ARG A 22 -5.10 -7.56 -20.44
CA ARG A 22 -5.54 -8.19 -21.69
C ARG A 22 -4.42 -8.36 -22.73
N PHE A 23 -3.42 -7.50 -22.71
CA PHE A 23 -2.36 -7.49 -23.72
C PHE A 23 -1.06 -8.19 -23.28
N THR A 24 -0.91 -8.52 -22.00
CA THR A 24 0.32 -9.09 -21.44
C THR A 24 0.09 -10.50 -20.93
N ASP A 25 1.11 -11.35 -21.01
CA ASP A 25 1.08 -12.67 -20.38
C ASP A 25 0.80 -12.55 -18.87
N PRO A 26 -0.22 -13.24 -18.34
CA PRO A 26 -0.54 -13.25 -16.93
C PRO A 26 0.64 -13.64 -16.03
N SER A 27 1.53 -14.52 -16.47
CA SER A 27 2.70 -14.93 -15.69
C SER A 27 3.67 -13.76 -15.44
N LEU A 28 3.85 -12.89 -16.45
CA LEU A 28 4.65 -11.66 -16.34
C LEU A 28 3.99 -10.65 -15.40
N LEU A 29 2.67 -10.51 -15.47
CA LEU A 29 1.92 -9.61 -14.60
C LEU A 29 2.01 -10.06 -13.14
N GLY A 30 1.90 -11.35 -12.84
CA GLY A 30 2.08 -11.88 -11.50
C GLY A 30 3.49 -11.60 -10.97
N PHE A 31 4.50 -11.80 -11.82
CA PHE A 31 5.89 -11.49 -11.46
C PHE A 31 6.09 -10.00 -11.13
N PHE A 32 5.67 -9.09 -12.01
CA PHE A 32 5.89 -7.66 -11.81
C PHE A 32 4.96 -7.04 -10.76
N ASN A 33 3.65 -7.28 -10.83
CA ASN A 33 2.67 -6.61 -9.95
C ASN A 33 2.61 -7.20 -8.53
N VAL A 34 3.05 -8.44 -8.32
CA VAL A 34 3.12 -9.04 -6.98
C VAL A 34 4.54 -9.04 -6.47
N ARG A 35 5.46 -9.82 -7.06
CA ARG A 35 6.79 -10.05 -6.47
C ARG A 35 7.69 -8.81 -6.51
N ILE A 36 7.82 -8.19 -7.68
CA ILE A 36 8.69 -7.00 -7.86
C ILE A 36 8.05 -5.76 -7.24
N ASN A 37 6.73 -5.58 -7.37
CA ASN A 37 6.02 -4.51 -6.71
C ASN A 37 6.08 -4.63 -5.17
N LEU A 38 6.06 -5.84 -4.61
CA LEU A 38 6.27 -6.07 -3.17
C LEU A 38 7.66 -5.61 -2.73
N LEU A 39 8.72 -5.91 -3.51
CA LEU A 39 10.06 -5.39 -3.24
C LEU A 39 10.06 -3.85 -3.24
N TYR A 40 9.52 -3.25 -4.30
CA TYR A 40 9.44 -1.80 -4.48
C TYR A 40 8.70 -1.13 -3.32
N ASN A 41 7.52 -1.64 -2.95
CA ASN A 41 6.72 -1.11 -1.84
C ASN A 41 7.42 -1.31 -0.49
N THR A 42 8.06 -2.45 -0.25
CA THR A 42 8.75 -2.75 1.01
C THR A 42 9.92 -1.79 1.24
N ILE A 43 10.79 -1.60 0.24
CA ILE A 43 11.93 -0.66 0.34
C ILE A 43 11.41 0.76 0.55
N GLY A 44 10.43 1.19 -0.26
CA GLY A 44 9.89 2.54 -0.20
C GLY A 44 9.20 2.85 1.13
N PHE A 45 8.35 1.94 1.61
CA PHE A 45 7.56 2.12 2.82
C PHE A 45 8.44 2.14 4.08
N LEU A 46 9.32 1.14 4.25
CA LEU A 46 10.20 1.05 5.42
C LEU A 46 11.17 2.24 5.52
N SER A 47 11.56 2.82 4.38
CA SER A 47 12.48 3.95 4.34
C SER A 47 11.80 5.29 4.62
N ARG A 48 10.55 5.48 4.17
CA ARG A 48 9.84 6.79 4.28
C ARG A 48 8.97 6.93 5.52
N GLU A 49 8.21 5.90 5.88
CA GLU A 49 7.16 5.97 6.91
C GLU A 49 7.72 6.38 8.29
N PRO A 50 8.83 5.80 8.79
CA PRO A 50 9.36 6.15 10.11
C PRO A 50 9.84 7.59 10.19
N VAL A 51 10.49 8.07 9.13
CA VAL A 51 11.06 9.42 9.05
C VAL A 51 9.95 10.46 8.89
N ARG A 52 8.93 10.19 8.05
CA ARG A 52 7.73 11.03 7.94
C ARG A 52 7.01 11.15 9.28
N LYS A 53 6.77 10.03 9.95
CA LYS A 53 6.15 10.04 11.28
C LYS A 53 6.95 10.91 12.23
N LEU A 54 8.26 10.68 12.37
CA LEU A 54 9.12 11.51 13.21
C LEU A 54 9.00 13.01 12.88
N CYS A 55 9.16 13.39 11.61
CA CYS A 55 9.23 14.80 11.20
C CYS A 55 7.89 15.54 11.31
N LEU A 56 6.77 14.83 11.14
CA LEU A 56 5.42 15.40 11.17
C LEU A 56 4.77 15.31 12.56
N SER A 57 5.13 14.33 13.38
CA SER A 57 4.49 14.08 14.68
C SER A 57 5.13 14.83 15.84
N SER A 58 6.35 15.32 15.67
CA SER A 58 7.13 15.99 16.70
C SER A 58 7.31 17.47 16.40
N ASP A 59 7.47 18.27 17.47
CA ASP A 59 7.69 19.72 17.43
C ASP A 59 9.10 20.08 16.93
N ILE A 60 9.56 19.44 15.86
CA ILE A 60 10.79 19.78 15.17
C ILE A 60 10.55 21.08 14.39
N PRO A 61 11.29 22.17 14.64
CA PRO A 61 11.14 23.38 13.83
C PRO A 61 11.50 23.11 12.37
N LEU A 62 10.85 23.78 11.42
CA LEU A 62 11.08 23.60 9.98
C LEU A 62 12.57 23.66 9.60
N ALA A 63 13.36 24.50 10.28
CA ALA A 63 14.80 24.63 10.07
C ALA A 63 15.60 23.35 10.38
N GLU A 64 15.15 22.52 11.32
CA GLU A 64 15.82 21.28 11.74
C GLU A 64 15.31 20.03 11.00
N VAL A 65 14.17 20.12 10.32
CA VAL A 65 13.55 18.99 9.61
C VAL A 65 14.49 18.38 8.57
N HIS A 66 15.28 19.22 7.90
CA HIS A 66 16.23 18.78 6.89
C HIS A 66 17.22 17.76 7.45
N ASN A 67 17.68 17.91 8.70
CA ASN A 67 18.66 17.02 9.33
C ASN A 67 18.14 15.58 9.46
N TYR A 68 16.86 15.43 9.75
CA TYR A 68 16.22 14.12 9.91
C TYR A 68 15.72 13.55 8.59
N SER A 69 15.30 14.41 7.66
CA SER A 69 14.66 13.97 6.43
C SER A 69 15.55 13.12 5.52
N PHE A 70 16.85 13.44 5.45
CA PHE A 70 17.82 12.68 4.65
C PHE A 70 18.11 11.28 5.20
N ILE A 71 17.80 11.01 6.48
CA ILE A 71 17.92 9.67 7.06
C ILE A 71 17.10 8.67 6.25
N SER A 72 15.98 9.09 5.64
CA SER A 72 15.16 8.25 4.78
C SER A 72 15.94 7.69 3.57
N SER A 73 16.72 8.54 2.89
CA SER A 73 17.53 8.13 1.74
C SER A 73 18.66 7.16 2.15
N PHE A 74 19.22 7.30 3.35
CA PHE A 74 20.21 6.34 3.87
C PHE A 74 19.59 5.00 4.26
N ILE A 75 18.43 5.02 4.92
CA ILE A 75 17.66 3.80 5.21
C ILE A 75 17.29 3.10 3.89
N ALA A 76 16.99 3.85 2.83
CA ALA A 76 16.74 3.30 1.49
C ALA A 76 17.93 2.50 0.94
N LEU A 77 19.14 3.02 1.06
CA LEU A 77 20.34 2.31 0.58
C LEU A 77 20.55 0.99 1.35
N PHE A 78 20.35 1.00 2.68
CA PHE A 78 20.48 -0.21 3.48
C PHE A 78 19.35 -1.22 3.19
N THR A 79 18.11 -0.76 3.17
CA THR A 79 16.95 -1.63 2.88
C THR A 79 16.95 -2.15 1.46
N SER A 80 17.39 -1.35 0.48
CA SER A 80 17.51 -1.78 -0.92
C SER A 80 18.52 -2.90 -1.09
N THR A 81 19.71 -2.79 -0.49
CA THR A 81 20.73 -3.85 -0.56
C THR A 81 20.26 -5.12 0.14
N PHE A 82 19.69 -4.99 1.35
CA PHE A 82 19.15 -6.12 2.11
C PHE A 82 17.96 -6.82 1.41
N CYS A 83 16.98 -6.06 0.91
CA CYS A 83 15.84 -6.63 0.23
C CYS A 83 16.23 -7.24 -1.13
N CYS A 84 17.14 -6.63 -1.89
CA CYS A 84 17.63 -7.22 -3.15
C CYS A 84 18.34 -8.56 -2.92
N THR A 85 19.18 -8.68 -1.88
CA THR A 85 19.86 -9.95 -1.58
C THR A 85 18.87 -11.02 -1.14
N LEU A 86 17.89 -10.67 -0.30
CA LEU A 86 16.82 -11.59 0.09
C LEU A 86 15.99 -12.06 -1.13
N TRP A 87 15.52 -11.14 -1.97
CA TRP A 87 14.73 -11.50 -3.16
C TRP A 87 15.53 -12.31 -4.17
N PHE A 88 16.84 -12.08 -4.28
CA PHE A 88 17.72 -12.88 -5.12
C PHE A 88 17.89 -14.30 -4.59
N PHE A 89 18.05 -14.45 -3.27
CA PHE A 89 18.18 -15.76 -2.64
C PHE A 89 16.90 -16.60 -2.74
N PHE A 90 15.73 -15.99 -2.52
CA PHE A 90 14.45 -16.70 -2.61
C PHE A 90 13.97 -16.93 -4.06
N TRP A 91 14.52 -16.21 -5.03
CA TRP A 91 14.23 -16.41 -6.46
C TRP A 91 14.66 -17.79 -6.96
N THR A 92 15.86 -18.24 -6.58
CA THR A 92 16.45 -19.48 -7.09
C THR A 92 15.65 -20.74 -6.74
N SER A 93 14.70 -20.63 -5.82
CA SER A 93 13.97 -21.78 -5.29
C SER A 93 12.60 -22.00 -5.95
N PHE A 94 11.99 -21.01 -6.63
CA PHE A 94 10.52 -21.01 -6.84
C PHE A 94 10.00 -20.36 -8.14
N VAL A 95 10.67 -20.56 -9.29
CA VAL A 95 10.33 -19.83 -10.52
C VAL A 95 10.08 -20.73 -11.72
N GLU A 96 8.88 -20.57 -12.30
CA GLU A 96 8.41 -21.21 -13.52
C GLU A 96 8.84 -20.48 -14.81
N LEU A 97 9.35 -19.25 -14.68
CA LEU A 97 9.75 -18.40 -15.81
C LEU A 97 11.22 -18.62 -16.22
N SER A 98 11.47 -18.81 -17.52
CA SER A 98 12.81 -18.98 -18.09
C SER A 98 13.61 -17.67 -18.19
N ILE A 99 13.89 -17.04 -17.05
CA ILE A 99 14.70 -15.80 -16.97
C ILE A 99 16.12 -16.18 -16.54
N CYS A 100 17.12 -15.63 -17.24
CA CYS A 100 18.51 -15.75 -16.80
C CYS A 100 18.72 -15.03 -15.46
N ASN A 101 19.47 -15.65 -14.54
CA ASN A 101 19.77 -15.07 -13.23
C ASN A 101 20.35 -13.64 -13.32
N THR A 102 21.12 -13.35 -14.37
CA THR A 102 21.69 -12.01 -14.62
C THR A 102 20.62 -10.98 -14.96
N SER A 103 19.66 -11.33 -15.81
CA SER A 103 18.53 -10.47 -16.17
C SER A 103 17.63 -10.21 -14.98
N TYR A 104 17.41 -11.22 -14.13
CA TYR A 104 16.64 -11.05 -12.90
C TYR A 104 17.33 -10.11 -11.90
N LEU A 105 18.63 -10.29 -11.67
CA LEU A 105 19.42 -9.39 -10.83
C LEU A 105 19.35 -7.94 -11.33
N LEU A 106 19.41 -7.74 -12.65
CA LEU A 106 19.30 -6.41 -13.25
C LEU A 106 17.92 -5.79 -12.97
N ILE A 107 16.83 -6.56 -13.09
CA ILE A 107 15.47 -6.09 -12.75
C ILE A 107 15.42 -5.63 -11.28
N LEU A 108 15.95 -6.44 -10.35
CA LEU A 108 15.98 -6.08 -8.93
C LEU A 108 16.72 -4.77 -8.68
N ILE A 109 17.90 -4.61 -9.30
CA ILE A 109 18.73 -3.40 -9.17
C ILE A 109 18.02 -2.18 -9.76
N VAL A 110 17.36 -2.32 -10.92
CA VAL A 110 16.64 -1.20 -11.57
C VAL A 110 15.45 -0.76 -10.72
N PHE A 111 14.65 -1.69 -10.19
CA PHE A 111 13.53 -1.33 -9.32
C PHE A 111 13.98 -0.74 -7.99
N SER A 112 15.04 -1.28 -7.38
CA SER A 112 15.55 -0.75 -6.11
C SER A 112 16.22 0.62 -6.27
N SER A 113 16.97 0.84 -7.35
CA SER A 113 17.52 2.16 -7.69
C SER A 113 16.43 3.19 -7.99
N SER A 114 15.32 2.78 -8.63
CA SER A 114 14.16 3.65 -8.83
C SER A 114 13.58 4.15 -7.50
N VAL A 115 13.46 3.28 -6.49
CA VAL A 115 13.02 3.68 -5.13
C VAL A 115 14.02 4.66 -4.50
N CYS A 116 15.31 4.39 -4.60
CA CYS A 116 16.34 5.29 -4.07
C CYS A 116 16.26 6.68 -4.71
N ILE A 117 16.03 6.77 -6.02
CA ILE A 117 15.84 8.05 -6.74
C ILE A 117 14.61 8.79 -6.21
N GLU A 118 13.49 8.09 -6.04
CA GLU A 118 12.26 8.71 -5.50
C GLU A 118 12.46 9.23 -4.08
N LEU A 119 13.20 8.50 -3.24
CA LEU A 119 13.50 8.87 -1.85
C LEU A 119 14.54 9.99 -1.73
N LEU A 120 15.24 10.36 -2.81
CA LEU A 120 16.00 11.60 -2.83
C LEU A 120 15.07 12.81 -2.79
N ALA A 121 13.84 12.75 -3.32
CA ALA A 121 12.87 13.84 -3.22
C ALA A 121 12.22 13.95 -1.82
N GLU A 122 12.42 12.97 -0.95
CA GLU A 122 11.77 12.87 0.35
C GLU A 122 11.97 14.09 1.28
N PRO A 123 13.18 14.69 1.38
CA PRO A 123 13.39 15.92 2.14
C PRO A 123 12.49 17.09 1.72
N ILE A 124 12.33 17.26 0.40
CA ILE A 124 11.48 18.29 -0.19
C ILE A 124 10.01 18.01 0.15
N ILE A 125 9.61 16.74 0.06
CA ILE A 125 8.25 16.30 0.35
C ILE A 125 7.89 16.56 1.81
N ILE A 126 8.76 16.20 2.76
CA ILE A 126 8.51 16.40 4.20
C ILE A 126 8.35 17.89 4.53
N GLU A 127 9.18 18.75 3.94
CA GLU A 127 9.05 20.21 4.09
C GLU A 127 7.70 20.72 3.54
N GLN A 128 7.29 20.23 2.37
CA GLN A 128 6.00 20.60 1.77
C GLN A 128 4.82 20.11 2.61
N LEU A 129 4.86 18.89 3.12
CA LEU A 129 3.82 18.33 3.98
C LEU A 129 3.71 19.14 5.28
N LYS A 130 4.83 19.48 5.92
CA LYS A 130 4.84 20.27 7.15
C LYS A 130 4.37 21.71 6.95
N SER A 131 4.62 22.29 5.77
CA SER A 131 4.14 23.62 5.39
C SER A 131 2.71 23.64 4.82
N GLY A 132 1.99 22.51 4.82
CA GLY A 132 0.61 22.42 4.33
C GLY A 132 0.46 22.41 2.81
N ARG A 133 1.55 22.34 2.04
CA ARG A 133 1.58 22.29 0.56
C ARG A 133 1.35 20.87 0.02
N THR A 134 0.32 20.18 0.51
CA THR A 134 0.05 18.76 0.21
C THR A 134 -0.37 18.48 -1.23
N ARG A 135 -0.91 19.48 -1.93
CA ARG A 135 -1.43 19.34 -3.30
C ARG A 135 -0.36 18.89 -4.30
N GLN A 136 0.84 19.45 -4.20
CA GLN A 136 1.94 19.15 -5.12
C GLN A 136 2.44 17.71 -4.96
N TYR A 137 2.57 17.25 -3.72
CA TYR A 137 2.93 15.87 -3.42
C TYR A 137 1.93 14.87 -4.04
N VAL A 138 0.63 15.09 -3.82
CA VAL A 138 -0.42 14.22 -4.35
C VAL A 138 -0.40 14.20 -5.88
N PHE A 139 -0.27 15.37 -6.51
CA PHE A 139 -0.27 15.49 -7.96
C PHE A 139 0.94 14.81 -8.61
N ASN A 140 2.14 15.06 -8.09
CA ASN A 140 3.37 14.44 -8.58
C ASN A 140 3.34 12.91 -8.38
N GLY A 141 2.83 12.43 -7.25
CA GLY A 141 2.66 11.00 -6.99
C GLY A 141 1.69 10.33 -7.97
N ALA A 142 0.61 11.02 -8.35
CA ALA A 142 -0.30 10.51 -9.36
C ALA A 142 0.33 10.46 -10.76
N ILE A 143 1.14 11.46 -11.13
CA ILE A 143 1.90 11.46 -12.38
C ILE A 143 2.86 10.28 -12.42
N LEU A 144 3.59 10.00 -11.33
CA LEU A 144 4.49 8.86 -11.23
C LEU A 144 3.76 7.55 -11.58
N LEU A 145 2.63 7.29 -10.92
CA LEU A 145 1.85 6.06 -11.14
C LEU A 145 1.29 5.97 -12.56
N LEU A 146 0.78 7.07 -13.10
CA LEU A 146 0.21 7.10 -14.45
C LEU A 146 1.31 6.91 -15.50
N LEU A 147 2.44 7.59 -15.35
CA LEU A 147 3.54 7.53 -16.31
C LEU A 147 4.15 6.12 -16.36
N GLN A 148 4.31 5.45 -15.21
CA GLN A 148 4.74 4.04 -15.17
C GLN A 148 3.84 3.18 -16.06
N LYS A 149 2.51 3.25 -15.88
CA LYS A 149 1.55 2.38 -16.59
C LYS A 149 1.38 2.73 -18.06
N VAL A 150 1.43 4.02 -18.41
CA VAL A 150 1.33 4.47 -19.81
C VAL A 150 2.60 4.10 -20.58
N LEU A 151 3.79 4.29 -19.99
CA LEU A 151 5.04 3.92 -20.62
C LEU A 151 5.19 2.40 -20.79
N THR A 152 4.82 1.60 -19.79
CA THR A 152 4.83 0.13 -19.95
C THR A 152 3.94 -0.29 -21.10
N PHE A 153 2.71 0.22 -21.12
CA PHE A 153 1.73 -0.12 -22.16
C PHE A 153 2.22 0.31 -23.55
N ALA A 154 2.74 1.53 -23.69
CA ALA A 154 3.28 2.03 -24.96
C ALA A 154 4.46 1.18 -25.45
N MET A 155 5.43 0.85 -24.59
CA MET A 155 6.58 0.01 -24.97
C MET A 155 6.16 -1.41 -25.37
N LEU A 156 5.14 -1.98 -24.71
CA LEU A 156 4.58 -3.28 -25.08
C LEU A 156 3.88 -3.24 -26.45
N LEU A 157 3.19 -2.15 -26.79
CA LEU A 157 2.61 -1.97 -28.14
C LEU A 157 3.68 -1.94 -29.23
N PHE A 158 4.85 -1.36 -28.94
CA PHE A 158 6.02 -1.40 -29.83
C PHE A 158 6.75 -2.75 -29.84
N LYS A 159 6.20 -3.79 -29.17
CA LYS A 159 6.76 -5.14 -29.09
C LYS A 159 8.17 -5.20 -28.48
N ILE A 160 8.51 -4.23 -27.63
CA ILE A 160 9.75 -4.27 -26.84
C ILE A 160 9.62 -5.40 -25.81
N ASN A 161 10.75 -6.07 -25.50
CA ASN A 161 10.80 -7.14 -24.52
C ASN A 161 10.11 -6.71 -23.20
N PRO A 162 9.10 -7.45 -22.71
CA PRO A 162 8.33 -7.07 -21.52
C PRO A 162 9.19 -6.75 -20.30
N PHE A 163 10.27 -7.50 -20.05
CA PHE A 163 11.14 -7.26 -18.90
C PHE A 163 11.80 -5.88 -18.94
N ILE A 164 12.21 -5.45 -20.13
CA ILE A 164 12.80 -4.12 -20.37
C ILE A 164 11.70 -3.07 -20.26
N SER A 165 10.54 -3.31 -20.88
CA SER A 165 9.40 -2.39 -20.85
C SER A 165 8.98 -2.03 -19.42
N PHE A 166 8.82 -3.03 -18.54
CA PHE A 166 8.46 -2.82 -17.12
C PHE A 166 9.56 -2.14 -16.30
N SER A 167 10.83 -2.48 -16.55
CA SER A 167 11.95 -1.93 -15.77
C SER A 167 12.28 -0.50 -16.19
N LEU A 168 12.31 -0.23 -17.49
CA LEU A 168 12.65 1.08 -18.04
C LEU A 168 11.55 2.11 -17.77
N SER A 169 10.27 1.73 -17.87
CA SER A 169 9.16 2.60 -17.50
C SER A 169 9.23 3.04 -16.03
N GLN A 170 9.62 2.14 -15.13
CA GLN A 170 9.75 2.43 -13.70
C GLN A 170 10.87 3.44 -13.45
N LEU A 171 12.02 3.23 -14.08
CA LEU A 171 13.18 4.11 -13.94
C LEU A 171 12.90 5.50 -14.55
N ILE A 172 12.31 5.57 -15.74
CA ILE A 172 11.95 6.86 -16.36
C ILE A 172 10.96 7.61 -15.47
N ALA A 173 9.95 6.92 -14.92
CA ALA A 173 8.96 7.56 -14.08
C ALA A 173 9.51 8.06 -12.74
N SER A 174 10.41 7.31 -12.10
CA SER A 174 11.09 7.77 -10.88
C SER A 174 11.99 8.99 -11.14
N LEU A 175 12.70 9.03 -12.28
CA LEU A 175 13.49 10.19 -12.68
C LEU A 175 12.62 11.43 -12.94
N VAL A 176 11.51 11.27 -13.67
CA VAL A 176 10.57 12.38 -13.92
C VAL A 176 9.97 12.88 -12.61
N TYR A 177 9.61 11.97 -11.71
CA TYR A 177 9.10 12.31 -10.38
C TYR A 177 10.11 13.15 -9.59
N PHE A 178 11.37 12.71 -9.52
CA PHE A 178 12.44 13.46 -8.86
C PHE A 178 12.65 14.84 -9.52
N TYR A 179 12.68 14.90 -10.86
CA TYR A 179 12.81 16.15 -11.61
C TYR A 179 11.69 17.15 -11.32
N LEU A 180 10.43 16.70 -11.21
CA LEU A 180 9.30 17.58 -10.89
C LEU A 180 9.46 18.28 -9.53
N PHE A 181 10.03 17.60 -8.53
CA PHE A 181 10.31 18.23 -7.24
C PHE A 181 11.48 19.22 -7.30
N LEU A 182 12.48 18.95 -8.13
CA LEU A 182 13.59 19.88 -8.35
C LEU A 182 13.12 21.14 -9.09
N HIS A 183 12.33 20.98 -10.15
CA HIS A 183 11.84 22.10 -10.96
C HIS A 183 10.95 23.06 -10.16
N ASN A 184 10.14 22.52 -9.24
CA ASN A 184 9.22 23.35 -8.47
C ASN A 184 9.89 24.14 -7.34
N ASN A 185 11.11 23.78 -6.91
CA ASN A 185 11.77 24.37 -5.74
C ASN A 185 13.17 24.96 -6.06
N LYS A 186 13.33 25.65 -7.20
CA LYS A 186 14.63 26.08 -7.78
C LYS A 186 15.61 26.85 -6.88
N ILE A 187 15.17 27.46 -5.77
CA ILE A 187 15.95 28.50 -5.07
C ILE A 187 16.75 27.97 -3.85
N ASN A 188 16.36 26.85 -3.21
CA ASN A 188 17.00 26.38 -1.96
C ASN A 188 17.54 24.93 -1.95
N ILE A 189 17.39 24.19 -3.06
CA ILE A 189 17.75 22.76 -3.14
C ILE A 189 19.24 22.52 -2.86
N LEU A 190 20.14 23.19 -3.59
CA LEU A 190 21.58 22.87 -3.51
C LEU A 190 22.14 23.08 -2.09
N LYS A 191 21.68 24.12 -1.39
CA LYS A 191 22.05 24.42 0.00
C LYS A 191 21.46 23.39 0.96
N MET A 192 20.23 22.94 0.72
CA MET A 192 19.56 21.92 1.51
C MET A 192 20.25 20.55 1.42
N TYR A 193 20.58 20.09 0.21
CA TYR A 193 21.31 18.82 0.03
C TYR A 193 22.73 18.88 0.57
N LYS A 194 23.44 20.00 0.38
CA LYS A 194 24.79 20.17 0.92
C LYS A 194 24.79 20.13 2.46
N ASN A 195 23.93 20.91 3.10
CA ASN A 195 23.90 21.00 4.56
C ASN A 195 23.36 19.72 5.21
N GLY A 196 22.27 19.16 4.65
CA GLY A 196 21.66 17.93 5.17
C GLY A 196 22.59 16.73 5.09
N PHE A 197 23.31 16.56 3.98
CA PHE A 197 24.25 15.44 3.82
C PHE A 197 25.44 15.52 4.79
N LEU A 198 25.99 16.71 5.04
CA LEU A 198 27.09 16.93 5.98
C LEU A 198 26.67 16.68 7.45
N GLN A 199 25.45 17.04 7.83
CA GLN A 199 24.97 16.89 9.22
C GLN A 199 24.67 15.44 9.63
N ILE A 200 24.45 14.54 8.68
CA ILE A 200 24.20 13.11 8.98
C ILE A 200 25.44 12.44 9.54
N PHE A 201 26.65 12.80 9.07
CA PHE A 201 27.89 12.25 9.60
C PHE A 201 28.17 12.73 11.04
N ASP A 202 27.51 13.80 11.47
CA ASP A 202 27.48 14.31 12.84
C ASP A 202 26.30 13.72 13.63
N LEU A 203 26.15 12.39 13.65
CA LEU A 203 25.09 11.67 14.38
C LEU A 203 24.98 12.07 15.86
N LYS A 204 26.07 12.57 16.47
CA LYS A 204 26.11 13.07 17.86
C LYS A 204 25.28 14.34 18.10
N LYS A 205 24.91 15.08 17.05
CA LYS A 205 24.03 16.28 17.17
C LYS A 205 22.54 15.93 17.13
N LEU A 206 22.19 14.68 16.85
CA LEU A 206 20.79 14.24 16.87
C LEU A 206 20.38 14.00 18.32
N ASN A 207 19.33 14.70 18.78
CA ASN A 207 18.76 14.49 20.11
C ASN A 207 18.44 12.99 20.33
N GLU A 208 18.95 12.40 21.41
CA GLU A 208 18.82 10.99 21.75
C GLU A 208 17.35 10.55 21.85
N GLU A 209 16.47 11.40 22.36
CA GLU A 209 15.04 11.12 22.48
C GLU A 209 14.39 10.93 21.10
N ARG A 210 14.72 11.81 20.15
CA ARG A 210 14.21 11.73 18.76
C ARG A 210 14.74 10.49 18.04
N PHE A 211 15.96 10.07 18.34
CA PHE A 211 16.53 8.84 17.78
C PHE A 211 15.89 7.58 18.37
N LYS A 212 15.60 7.56 19.67
CA LYS A 212 14.80 6.48 20.31
C LYS A 212 13.42 6.39 19.66
N LEU A 213 12.75 7.53 19.45
CA LEU A 213 11.45 7.59 18.79
C LEU A 213 11.50 7.08 17.34
N LEU A 214 12.56 7.41 16.59
CA LEU A 214 12.77 6.88 15.23
C LEU A 214 12.85 5.35 15.22
N LYS A 215 13.57 4.74 16.18
CA LYS A 215 13.65 3.27 16.30
C LYS A 215 12.29 2.64 16.56
N VAL A 216 11.48 3.26 17.42
CA VAL A 216 10.10 2.80 17.70
C VAL A 216 9.26 2.86 16.42
N TYR A 217 9.32 3.95 15.67
CA TYR A 217 8.59 4.07 14.40
C TYR A 217 9.11 3.13 13.32
N LEU A 218 10.41 2.82 13.28
CA LEU A 218 10.98 1.81 12.40
C LEU A 218 10.38 0.43 12.69
N PHE A 219 10.41 0.00 13.96
CA PHE A 219 9.86 -1.30 14.36
C PHE A 219 8.35 -1.41 14.06
N HIS A 220 7.59 -0.37 14.39
CA HIS A 220 6.17 -0.30 14.08
C HIS A 220 5.90 -0.37 12.56
N SER A 221 6.74 0.26 11.74
CA SER A 221 6.59 0.22 10.28
C SER A 221 6.89 -1.18 9.72
N ILE A 222 7.84 -1.92 10.30
CA ILE A 222 8.09 -3.33 9.92
C ILE A 222 6.86 -4.19 10.19
N LEU A 223 6.27 -4.09 11.39
CA LEU A 223 5.05 -4.84 11.74
C LEU A 223 3.89 -4.48 10.80
N LYS A 224 3.69 -3.19 10.56
CA LYS A 224 2.64 -2.70 9.67
C LYS A 224 2.83 -3.20 8.23
N GLN A 225 4.07 -3.31 7.75
CA GLN A 225 4.37 -3.82 6.42
C GLN A 225 3.97 -5.30 6.28
N PHE A 226 4.29 -6.14 7.27
CA PHE A 226 3.87 -7.55 7.27
C PHE A 226 2.35 -7.72 7.33
N LEU A 227 1.65 -6.84 8.03
CA LEU A 227 0.19 -6.88 8.12
C LEU A 227 -0.50 -6.43 6.83
N THR A 228 0.03 -5.39 6.19
CA THR A 228 -0.60 -4.78 5.01
C THR A 228 -0.33 -5.63 3.77
N ASP A 229 0.91 -6.06 3.58
CA ASP A 229 1.34 -6.82 2.39
C ASP A 229 1.52 -8.33 2.67
N GLY A 230 0.98 -8.83 3.79
CA GLY A 230 1.17 -10.22 4.23
C GLY A 230 0.78 -11.26 3.19
N ALA A 231 -0.34 -11.05 2.48
CA ALA A 231 -0.75 -11.93 1.40
C ALA A 231 0.28 -11.98 0.25
N ASN A 232 0.84 -10.81 -0.10
CA ASN A 232 1.88 -10.70 -1.12
C ASN A 232 3.19 -11.37 -0.67
N PHE A 233 3.57 -11.25 0.61
CA PHE A 233 4.70 -11.98 1.18
C PHE A 233 4.50 -13.50 1.09
N ILE A 234 3.33 -14.00 1.44
CA ILE A 234 3.01 -15.44 1.33
C ILE A 234 3.13 -15.87 -0.13
N MET A 235 2.52 -15.14 -1.07
CA MET A 235 2.60 -15.49 -2.51
C MET A 235 4.02 -15.42 -3.07
N ALA A 236 4.85 -14.48 -2.62
CA ALA A 236 6.21 -14.30 -3.12
C ALA A 236 7.20 -15.33 -2.55
N PHE A 237 7.08 -15.67 -1.25
CA PHE A 237 8.09 -16.45 -0.52
C PHE A 237 7.70 -17.90 -0.22
N SER A 238 6.41 -18.26 -0.26
CA SER A 238 5.97 -19.64 0.03
C SER A 238 6.26 -20.63 -1.10
N GLY A 239 6.52 -20.15 -2.32
CA GLY A 239 6.68 -20.99 -3.50
C GLY A 239 5.44 -21.82 -3.90
N SER A 240 4.32 -21.65 -3.21
CA SER A 240 3.15 -22.53 -3.32
C SER A 240 2.16 -22.09 -4.40
N PHE A 241 2.29 -20.87 -4.92
CA PHE A 241 1.34 -20.26 -5.85
C PHE A 241 1.99 -19.93 -7.20
N PRO A 242 1.51 -20.52 -8.32
CA PRO A 242 1.93 -20.19 -9.68
C PRO A 242 1.77 -18.71 -10.00
N LEU A 243 2.63 -18.16 -10.86
CA LEU A 243 2.63 -16.73 -11.18
C LEU A 243 1.31 -16.24 -11.78
N LYS A 244 0.62 -17.10 -12.55
CA LYS A 244 -0.71 -16.78 -13.11
C LYS A 244 -1.76 -16.55 -12.01
N ILE A 245 -1.75 -17.36 -10.94
CA ILE A 245 -2.67 -17.20 -9.82
C ILE A 245 -2.36 -15.91 -9.04
N GLN A 246 -1.06 -15.60 -8.87
CA GLN A 246 -0.65 -14.32 -8.25
C GLN A 246 -1.19 -13.11 -9.03
N ALA A 247 -1.13 -13.18 -10.37
CA ALA A 247 -1.69 -12.15 -11.23
C ALA A 247 -3.20 -12.00 -11.10
N VAL A 248 -3.92 -13.12 -11.05
CA VAL A 248 -5.38 -13.14 -10.84
C VAL A 248 -5.74 -12.54 -9.49
N TYR A 249 -5.03 -12.91 -8.42
CA TYR A 249 -5.25 -12.36 -7.08
C TYR A 249 -5.05 -10.84 -7.04
N ASP A 250 -3.90 -10.32 -7.53
CA ASP A 250 -3.63 -8.87 -7.57
C ASP A 250 -4.66 -8.13 -8.41
N ALA A 251 -5.06 -8.70 -9.54
CA ALA A 251 -6.06 -8.10 -10.41
C ALA A 251 -7.46 -8.06 -9.76
N VAL A 252 -7.86 -9.11 -9.06
CA VAL A 252 -9.12 -9.15 -8.28
C VAL A 252 -9.07 -8.17 -7.11
N ASP A 253 -7.98 -8.12 -6.35
CA ASP A 253 -7.85 -7.19 -5.22
C ASP A 253 -7.93 -5.72 -5.66
N ARG A 254 -7.28 -5.36 -6.78
CA ARG A 254 -7.40 -4.02 -7.38
C ARG A 254 -8.81 -3.69 -7.82
N LEU A 255 -9.51 -4.65 -8.45
CA LEU A 255 -10.89 -4.47 -8.88
C LEU A 255 -11.82 -4.31 -7.67
N ALA A 256 -11.72 -5.20 -6.70
CA ALA A 256 -12.64 -5.26 -5.58
C ALA A 256 -12.43 -4.12 -4.58
N SER A 257 -11.17 -3.70 -4.38
CA SER A 257 -10.83 -2.52 -3.57
C SER A 257 -11.19 -1.18 -4.24
N LEU A 258 -11.60 -1.17 -5.51
CA LEU A 258 -12.05 0.06 -6.18
C LEU A 258 -13.27 0.67 -5.46
N PHE A 259 -14.23 -0.16 -5.03
CA PHE A 259 -15.37 0.29 -4.26
C PHE A 259 -14.94 0.97 -2.95
N VAL A 260 -14.03 0.32 -2.21
CA VAL A 260 -13.46 0.85 -0.97
C VAL A 260 -12.82 2.21 -1.21
N ARG A 261 -11.98 2.33 -2.25
CA ARG A 261 -11.23 3.56 -2.55
C ARG A 261 -12.08 4.71 -3.09
N LEU A 262 -13.18 4.41 -3.79
CA LEU A 262 -14.02 5.42 -4.43
C LEU A 262 -15.19 5.87 -3.56
N ILE A 263 -15.68 5.01 -2.67
CA ILE A 263 -16.89 5.26 -1.88
C ILE A 263 -16.60 5.29 -0.39
N LEU A 264 -15.99 4.23 0.16
CA LEU A 264 -15.74 4.14 1.61
C LEU A 264 -14.67 5.13 2.07
N GLN A 265 -13.55 5.24 1.36
CA GLN A 265 -12.45 6.12 1.77
C GLN A 265 -12.86 7.61 1.84
N PRO A 266 -13.51 8.23 0.82
CA PRO A 266 -13.98 9.61 0.95
C PRO A 266 -15.01 9.81 2.06
N PHE A 267 -15.83 8.77 2.30
CA PHE A 267 -16.78 8.76 3.40
C PHE A 267 -16.07 8.74 4.77
N GLU A 268 -15.07 7.87 4.95
CA GLU A 268 -14.24 7.78 6.16
C GLU A 268 -13.50 9.08 6.44
N GLU A 269 -12.90 9.70 5.41
CA GLU A 269 -12.24 11.01 5.53
C GLU A 269 -13.23 12.08 6.01
N SER A 270 -14.46 12.09 5.48
CA SER A 270 -15.52 13.01 5.90
C SER A 270 -15.99 12.75 7.33
N ALA A 271 -16.16 11.48 7.70
CA ALA A 271 -16.57 11.07 9.04
C ALA A 271 -15.50 11.42 10.09
N SER A 272 -14.22 11.18 9.77
CA SER A 272 -13.09 11.55 10.61
C SER A 272 -13.06 13.06 10.90
N ILE A 273 -13.24 13.90 9.88
CA ILE A 273 -13.30 15.36 10.05
C ILE A 273 -14.49 15.75 10.94
N TYR A 274 -15.67 15.18 10.70
CA TYR A 274 -16.87 15.46 11.48
C TYR A 274 -16.67 15.11 12.97
N PHE A 275 -16.19 13.90 13.28
CA PHE A 275 -15.97 13.49 14.66
C PHE A 275 -14.88 14.33 15.33
N SER A 276 -13.76 14.60 14.63
CA SER A 276 -12.66 15.40 15.18
C SER A 276 -13.10 16.83 15.54
N ILE A 277 -13.93 17.47 14.71
CA ILE A 277 -14.39 18.83 14.96
C ILE A 277 -15.39 18.86 16.12
N ASN A 278 -16.36 17.95 16.11
CA ASN A 278 -17.43 17.99 17.10
C ASN A 278 -16.94 17.55 18.48
N LEU A 279 -16.10 16.52 18.57
CA LEU A 279 -15.54 16.08 19.86
C LEU A 279 -14.63 17.15 20.48
N LYS A 280 -13.75 17.80 19.70
CA LYS A 280 -12.90 18.89 20.21
C LYS A 280 -13.70 20.11 20.69
N ARG A 281 -14.71 20.54 19.92
CA ARG A 281 -15.61 21.63 20.33
C ARG A 281 -16.38 21.33 21.62
N ILE A 282 -16.52 20.05 21.94
CA ILE A 282 -17.20 19.59 23.15
C ILE A 282 -16.22 19.56 24.32
N GLU A 283 -14.99 19.07 24.13
CA GLU A 283 -13.93 19.18 25.14
C GLU A 283 -13.73 20.64 25.60
N GLU A 284 -13.68 21.61 24.66
CA GLU A 284 -13.58 23.05 24.96
C GLU A 284 -14.80 23.61 25.73
N LYS A 285 -15.97 22.98 25.60
CA LYS A 285 -17.21 23.42 26.28
C LYS A 285 -17.45 22.71 27.62
N GLU A 286 -17.02 21.45 27.73
CA GLU A 286 -17.21 20.57 28.90
C GLU A 286 -16.09 20.69 29.93
N GLU A 287 -14.96 21.34 29.62
CA GLU A 287 -13.99 21.80 30.65
C GLU A 287 -14.68 22.62 31.77
N ASN A 288 -15.84 23.22 31.47
CA ASN A 288 -16.67 23.97 32.42
C ASN A 288 -17.74 23.13 33.16
N ASN A 289 -17.98 21.86 32.81
CA ASN A 289 -19.01 21.01 33.42
C ASN A 289 -18.56 19.54 33.49
N LEU A 290 -18.31 19.04 34.70
CA LEU A 290 -17.77 17.73 35.13
C LEU A 290 -18.54 16.45 34.68
N LYS A 291 -19.07 16.35 33.46
CA LYS A 291 -19.76 15.14 32.97
C LYS A 291 -19.11 14.62 31.69
N ASN A 292 -18.19 13.66 31.84
CA ASN A 292 -17.61 12.84 30.76
C ASN A 292 -18.67 11.92 30.11
N LYS A 293 -19.72 12.46 29.50
CA LYS A 293 -20.71 11.68 28.74
C LYS A 293 -20.69 12.09 27.29
N LEU A 294 -20.43 11.12 26.41
CA LEU A 294 -20.55 11.29 24.97
C LEU A 294 -21.92 11.92 24.61
N PRO A 295 -21.94 13.04 23.89
CA PRO A 295 -23.18 13.74 23.57
C PRO A 295 -24.05 12.88 22.66
N LYS A 296 -25.36 12.88 22.95
CA LYS A 296 -26.37 12.10 22.21
C LYS A 296 -26.30 12.35 20.70
N ASN A 297 -26.11 13.60 20.27
CA ASN A 297 -26.07 13.96 18.85
C ASN A 297 -24.90 13.31 18.09
N VAL A 298 -23.73 13.19 18.72
CA VAL A 298 -22.54 12.55 18.12
C VAL A 298 -22.76 11.04 18.03
N LEU A 299 -23.31 10.43 19.09
CA LEU A 299 -23.67 9.01 19.12
C LEU A 299 -24.74 8.69 18.07
N GLU A 300 -25.79 9.51 17.95
CA GLU A 300 -26.84 9.38 16.93
C GLU A 300 -26.25 9.47 15.53
N THR A 301 -25.34 10.42 15.29
CA THR A 301 -24.68 10.54 13.98
C THR A 301 -23.81 9.33 13.66
N PHE A 302 -23.06 8.83 14.65
CA PHE A 302 -22.29 7.58 14.50
C PHE A 302 -23.19 6.39 14.15
N LEU A 303 -24.34 6.25 14.83
CA LEU A 303 -25.32 5.20 14.54
C LEU A 303 -25.93 5.36 13.14
N ILE A 304 -26.25 6.59 12.72
CA ILE A 304 -26.75 6.87 11.37
C ILE A 304 -25.70 6.50 10.32
N PHE A 305 -24.45 6.92 10.49
CA PHE A 305 -23.35 6.59 9.58
C PHE A 305 -23.11 5.08 9.50
N THR A 306 -23.12 4.40 10.65
CA THR A 306 -22.98 2.94 10.72
C THR A 306 -24.12 2.25 9.98
N LYS A 307 -25.36 2.70 10.20
CA LYS A 307 -26.54 2.17 9.52
C LYS A 307 -26.47 2.38 8.00
N LEU A 308 -26.08 3.57 7.54
CA LEU A 308 -25.93 3.88 6.12
C LEU A 308 -24.89 2.98 5.46
N ILE A 309 -23.69 2.89 6.04
CA ILE A 309 -22.62 2.04 5.52
C ILE A 309 -23.03 0.57 5.50
N LEU A 310 -23.69 0.09 6.56
CA LEU A 310 -24.19 -1.28 6.63
C LEU A 310 -25.22 -1.55 5.54
N ILE A 311 -26.16 -0.63 5.29
CA ILE A 311 -27.12 -0.77 4.19
C ILE A 311 -26.39 -0.85 2.85
N PHE A 312 -25.42 0.03 2.59
CA PHE A 312 -24.62 -0.04 1.36
C PHE A 312 -23.85 -1.36 1.24
N GLY A 313 -23.18 -1.81 2.29
CA GLY A 313 -22.46 -3.08 2.32
C GLY A 313 -23.39 -4.28 2.10
N LEU A 314 -24.54 -4.30 2.75
CA LEU A 314 -25.54 -5.37 2.63
C LEU A 314 -26.25 -5.39 1.27
N ILE A 315 -26.33 -4.26 0.56
CA ILE A 315 -26.78 -4.24 -0.84
C ILE A 315 -25.70 -4.87 -1.72
N ILE A 316 -24.43 -4.52 -1.51
CA ILE A 316 -23.34 -5.01 -2.36
C ILE A 316 -23.12 -6.52 -2.17
N PHE A 317 -23.37 -7.06 -0.99
CA PHE A 317 -23.23 -8.49 -0.71
C PHE A 317 -23.99 -9.42 -1.69
N PRO A 318 -25.34 -9.39 -1.81
CA PRO A 318 -26.08 -10.27 -2.70
C PRO A 318 -25.78 -9.99 -4.18
N TYR A 319 -25.62 -8.71 -4.56
CA TYR A 319 -25.31 -8.33 -5.95
C TYR A 319 -23.89 -8.74 -6.36
N GLY A 320 -22.92 -8.52 -5.47
CA GLY A 320 -21.53 -8.92 -5.66
C GLY A 320 -21.39 -10.43 -5.79
N PHE A 321 -22.12 -11.19 -4.97
CA PHE A 321 -22.19 -12.65 -5.08
C PHE A 321 -22.80 -13.09 -6.40
N ALA A 322 -24.00 -12.61 -6.74
CA ALA A 322 -24.75 -13.03 -7.93
C ALA A 322 -24.06 -12.65 -9.25
N TYR A 323 -23.47 -11.46 -9.34
CA TYR A 323 -22.83 -10.95 -10.55
C TYR A 323 -21.31 -11.16 -10.60
N SER A 324 -20.73 -11.86 -9.62
CA SER A 324 -19.28 -12.15 -9.55
C SER A 324 -18.73 -12.79 -10.83
N LYS A 325 -19.45 -13.76 -11.41
CA LYS A 325 -19.05 -14.44 -12.65
C LYS A 325 -19.03 -13.48 -13.85
N LEU A 326 -20.07 -12.64 -13.98
CA LEU A 326 -20.15 -11.65 -15.04
C LEU A 326 -19.04 -10.60 -14.89
N ALA A 327 -18.83 -10.08 -13.69
CA ALA A 327 -17.78 -9.11 -13.39
C ALA A 327 -16.38 -9.68 -13.67
N ALA A 328 -16.12 -10.93 -13.28
CA ALA A 328 -14.86 -11.60 -13.53
C ALA A 328 -14.60 -11.78 -15.04
N PHE A 329 -15.62 -12.20 -15.80
CA PHE A 329 -15.53 -12.34 -17.25
C PHE A 329 -15.29 -11.01 -17.96
N LEU A 330 -16.02 -9.95 -17.58
CA LEU A 330 -15.83 -8.61 -18.17
C LEU A 330 -14.42 -8.07 -17.95
N TYR A 331 -13.85 -8.31 -16.77
CA TYR A 331 -12.54 -7.79 -16.43
C TYR A 331 -11.41 -8.63 -17.03
N GLY A 332 -11.35 -9.93 -16.72
CA GLY A 332 -10.22 -10.79 -17.07
C GLY A 332 -10.46 -11.81 -18.18
N GLY A 333 -11.69 -11.90 -18.71
CA GLY A 333 -12.01 -12.86 -19.78
C GLY A 333 -11.71 -14.31 -19.39
N SER A 334 -11.13 -15.07 -20.32
CA SER A 334 -10.80 -16.49 -20.15
C SER A 334 -9.84 -16.74 -18.98
N LEU A 335 -8.88 -15.84 -18.74
CA LEU A 335 -7.95 -15.93 -17.61
C LEU A 335 -8.69 -16.09 -16.28
N PHE A 336 -9.72 -15.28 -16.08
CA PHE A 336 -10.46 -15.24 -14.83
C PHE A 336 -11.45 -16.39 -14.70
N GLU A 337 -11.98 -16.87 -15.82
CA GLU A 337 -12.87 -18.03 -15.85
C GLU A 337 -12.10 -19.33 -15.54
N GLU A 338 -10.95 -19.54 -16.18
CA GLU A 338 -10.07 -20.70 -15.97
C GLU A 338 -9.54 -20.80 -14.53
N ASN A 339 -9.22 -19.65 -13.92
CA ASN A 339 -8.64 -19.59 -12.57
C ASN A 339 -9.68 -19.31 -11.47
N LYS A 340 -10.97 -19.54 -11.75
CA LYS A 340 -12.08 -19.39 -10.80
C LYS A 340 -12.10 -18.04 -10.03
N ALA A 341 -11.70 -16.94 -10.68
CA ALA A 341 -11.58 -15.62 -10.06
C ALA A 341 -12.91 -15.08 -9.49
N HIS A 342 -14.04 -15.56 -10.01
CA HIS A 342 -15.37 -15.24 -9.53
C HIS A 342 -15.59 -15.65 -8.06
N HIS A 343 -14.99 -16.74 -7.60
CA HIS A 343 -15.06 -17.12 -6.18
C HIS A 343 -14.38 -16.08 -5.29
N LEU A 344 -13.21 -15.56 -5.69
CA LEU A 344 -12.51 -14.51 -4.95
C LEU A 344 -13.33 -13.22 -4.90
N LEU A 345 -13.92 -12.78 -6.02
CA LEU A 345 -14.83 -11.63 -6.05
C LEU A 345 -16.04 -11.83 -5.11
N SER A 346 -16.63 -13.03 -5.13
CA SER A 346 -17.79 -13.34 -4.30
C SER A 346 -17.44 -13.25 -2.81
N LEU A 347 -16.29 -13.81 -2.40
CA LEU A 347 -15.79 -13.75 -1.03
C LEU A 347 -15.46 -12.30 -0.61
N TYR A 348 -14.90 -11.51 -1.52
CA TYR A 348 -14.63 -10.10 -1.25
C TYR A 348 -15.92 -9.31 -0.98
N SER A 349 -17.02 -9.63 -1.68
CA SER A 349 -18.30 -8.98 -1.41
C SER A 349 -18.86 -9.26 0.00
N ILE A 350 -18.51 -10.41 0.58
CA ILE A 350 -18.77 -10.75 2.00
C ILE A 350 -17.91 -9.92 2.94
N TYR A 351 -16.67 -9.63 2.53
CA TYR A 351 -15.71 -8.88 3.34
C TYR A 351 -16.00 -7.37 3.37
N LEU A 352 -16.60 -6.81 2.32
CA LEU A 352 -16.86 -5.37 2.19
C LEU A 352 -17.63 -4.72 3.37
N PRO A 353 -18.76 -5.28 3.87
CA PRO A 353 -19.45 -4.72 5.03
C PRO A 353 -18.55 -4.65 6.28
N ILE A 354 -17.69 -5.65 6.48
CA ILE A 354 -16.78 -5.72 7.63
C ILE A 354 -15.73 -4.61 7.54
N ILE A 355 -15.12 -4.43 6.36
CA ILE A 355 -14.17 -3.33 6.10
C ILE A 355 -14.83 -1.99 6.42
N ALA A 356 -16.06 -1.79 5.96
CA ALA A 356 -16.73 -0.51 6.06
C ALA A 356 -17.11 -0.13 7.50
N ILE A 357 -17.54 -1.10 8.32
CA ILE A 357 -17.74 -0.88 9.77
C ILE A 357 -16.41 -0.58 10.45
N ASN A 358 -15.36 -1.35 10.11
CA ASN A 358 -14.04 -1.19 10.70
C ASN A 358 -13.51 0.24 10.47
N GLY A 359 -13.53 0.73 9.24
CA GLY A 359 -13.06 2.08 8.90
C GLY A 359 -13.80 3.19 9.63
N LEU A 360 -15.14 3.11 9.74
CA LEU A 360 -15.92 4.09 10.51
C LEU A 360 -15.61 4.03 12.02
N SER A 361 -15.47 2.83 12.59
CA SER A 361 -15.15 2.65 14.01
C SER A 361 -13.77 3.20 14.35
N GLU A 362 -12.79 2.98 13.48
CA GLU A 362 -11.43 3.50 13.60
C GLU A 362 -11.44 5.04 13.57
N CYS A 363 -12.17 5.65 12.64
CA CYS A 363 -12.34 7.11 12.58
C CYS A 363 -12.92 7.70 13.88
N PHE A 364 -13.91 7.02 14.47
CA PHE A 364 -14.55 7.47 15.71
C PHE A 364 -13.61 7.37 16.91
N VAL A 365 -12.92 6.23 17.07
CA VAL A 365 -11.96 6.02 18.16
C VAL A 365 -10.80 7.02 18.06
N PHE A 366 -10.26 7.22 16.85
CA PHE A 366 -9.18 8.19 16.64
C PHE A 366 -9.56 9.62 16.97
N ALA A 367 -10.80 10.01 16.69
CA ALA A 367 -11.27 11.35 16.99
C ALA A 367 -11.42 11.61 18.50
N GLN A 368 -11.53 10.56 19.32
CA GLN A 368 -11.66 10.65 20.78
C GLN A 368 -10.31 10.59 21.52
N LEU A 369 -9.27 10.06 20.88
CA LEU A 369 -7.96 9.94 21.51
C LEU A 369 -7.23 11.29 21.51
N ASN A 370 -7.02 11.86 22.71
CA ASN A 370 -6.16 13.01 22.90
C ASN A 370 -4.70 12.69 22.54
N SER A 371 -3.95 13.73 22.18
CA SER A 371 -2.60 13.68 21.57
C SER A 371 -1.48 13.10 22.45
N GLU A 372 -1.79 12.35 23.50
CA GLU A 372 -0.83 11.58 24.30
C GLU A 372 -0.58 10.20 23.67
N LYS A 373 0.46 10.19 22.83
CA LYS A 373 0.87 9.18 21.86
C LYS A 373 1.49 7.87 22.41
N PHE A 374 1.30 7.48 23.67
CA PHE A 374 2.02 6.31 24.22
C PHE A 374 1.16 5.04 24.30
N PHE A 375 -0.05 5.11 24.89
CA PHE A 375 -0.92 3.94 25.10
C PHE A 375 -1.49 3.37 23.79
N TYR A 376 -1.65 4.22 22.77
CA TYR A 376 -2.10 3.81 21.43
C TYR A 376 -1.06 2.96 20.70
N LEU A 377 0.24 3.18 20.94
CA LEU A 377 1.31 2.42 20.29
C LEU A 377 1.39 0.99 20.85
N GLU A 378 1.18 0.84 22.16
CA GLU A 378 1.10 -0.48 22.81
C GLU A 378 -0.17 -1.24 22.44
N MET A 379 -1.34 -0.57 22.41
CA MET A 379 -2.60 -1.18 21.99
C MET A 379 -2.62 -1.52 20.50
N THR A 380 -2.00 -0.71 19.63
CA THR A 380 -1.84 -1.07 18.21
C THR A 380 -0.87 -2.21 18.03
N ILE A 381 0.25 -2.30 18.75
CA ILE A 381 1.15 -3.46 18.65
C ILE A 381 0.44 -4.74 19.10
N LEU A 382 -0.29 -4.71 20.22
CA LEU A 382 -1.05 -5.85 20.71
C LEU A 382 -2.17 -6.25 19.74
N SER A 383 -2.96 -5.29 19.25
CA SER A 383 -4.00 -5.50 18.24
C SER A 383 -3.41 -6.05 16.94
N GLN A 384 -2.28 -5.51 16.48
CA GLN A 384 -1.54 -5.97 15.31
C GLN A 384 -1.08 -7.41 15.48
N PHE A 385 -0.55 -7.76 16.65
CA PHE A 385 -0.14 -9.13 16.96
C PHE A 385 -1.33 -10.09 17.00
N ILE A 386 -2.44 -9.68 17.62
CA ILE A 386 -3.70 -10.44 17.63
C ILE A 386 -4.23 -10.62 16.20
N HIS A 387 -4.18 -9.59 15.36
CA HIS A 387 -4.58 -9.69 13.96
C HIS A 387 -3.70 -10.65 13.16
N VAL A 388 -2.38 -10.62 13.34
CA VAL A 388 -1.47 -11.61 12.73
C VAL A 388 -1.83 -13.01 13.20
N LEU A 389 -2.01 -13.21 14.52
CA LEU A 389 -2.35 -14.50 15.11
C LEU A 389 -3.67 -15.05 14.57
N ILE A 390 -4.73 -14.23 14.54
CA ILE A 390 -6.02 -14.60 13.97
C ILE A 390 -5.89 -14.88 12.47
N GLY A 391 -5.13 -14.08 11.73
CA GLY A 391 -4.87 -14.29 10.31
C GLY A 391 -4.21 -15.64 10.04
N ILE A 392 -3.19 -16.00 10.82
CA ILE A 392 -2.50 -17.30 10.76
C ILE A 392 -3.46 -18.42 11.14
N LEU A 393 -4.24 -18.27 12.22
CA LEU A 393 -5.23 -19.26 12.65
C LEU A 393 -6.29 -19.48 11.59
N MET A 394 -6.80 -18.42 10.96
CA MET A 394 -7.79 -18.51 9.89
C MET A 394 -7.18 -19.15 8.63
N LEU A 395 -5.94 -18.82 8.28
CA LEU A 395 -5.21 -19.51 7.21
C LEU A 395 -5.04 -21.00 7.49
N LEU A 396 -4.77 -21.38 8.74
CA LEU A 396 -4.67 -22.78 9.14
C LEU A 396 -6.05 -23.45 9.13
N PHE A 397 -7.06 -22.90 9.79
CA PHE A 397 -8.39 -23.52 9.91
C PHE A 397 -9.15 -23.55 8.57
N ILE A 398 -9.28 -22.41 7.90
CA ILE A 398 -10.01 -22.29 6.63
C ILE A 398 -9.17 -22.86 5.50
N GLY A 399 -7.86 -22.66 5.52
CA GLY A 399 -6.95 -23.30 4.57
C GLY A 399 -7.00 -24.81 4.68
N ILE A 400 -7.01 -25.41 5.87
CA ILE A 400 -7.19 -26.86 6.01
C ILE A 400 -8.55 -27.32 5.43
N ILE A 401 -9.63 -26.55 5.59
CA ILE A 401 -10.95 -26.92 5.07
C ILE A 401 -11.01 -26.81 3.53
N PHE A 402 -10.50 -25.73 2.94
CA PHE A 402 -10.53 -25.51 1.48
C PHE A 402 -9.43 -26.27 0.74
N ILE A 403 -8.19 -26.28 1.26
CA ILE A 403 -7.07 -27.02 0.69
C ILE A 403 -7.35 -28.51 0.75
N LYS A 404 -7.95 -29.06 1.83
CA LYS A 404 -8.23 -30.50 1.85
C LYS A 404 -9.23 -30.94 0.76
N ASN A 405 -10.15 -30.06 0.35
CA ASN A 405 -11.08 -30.34 -0.74
C ASN A 405 -10.44 -30.14 -2.13
N ASP A 406 -9.72 -29.04 -2.36
CA ASP A 406 -9.11 -28.76 -3.68
C ASP A 406 -7.80 -29.54 -3.92
N PHE A 407 -7.03 -29.86 -2.88
CA PHE A 407 -5.77 -30.62 -2.99
C PHE A 407 -6.01 -32.11 -3.20
N GLU A 408 -7.12 -32.67 -2.71
CA GLU A 408 -7.58 -34.00 -3.13
C GLU A 408 -7.99 -34.01 -4.60
N GLU A 409 -8.62 -32.94 -5.10
CA GLU A 409 -8.99 -32.80 -6.50
C GLU A 409 -7.75 -32.65 -7.41
N PHE A 410 -6.79 -31.81 -7.01
CA PHE A 410 -5.51 -31.61 -7.70
C PHE A 410 -4.63 -32.88 -7.71
N ARG A 411 -4.63 -33.65 -6.61
CA ARG A 411 -3.92 -34.94 -6.54
C ARG A 411 -4.58 -36.01 -7.41
N LYS A 412 -5.92 -36.00 -7.56
CA LYS A 412 -6.64 -36.91 -8.47
C LYS A 412 -6.37 -36.60 -9.95
N ILE A 413 -6.21 -35.34 -10.32
CA ILE A 413 -5.86 -34.93 -11.68
C ILE A 413 -4.43 -35.38 -12.03
N ASN A 414 -3.45 -35.13 -11.16
CA ASN A 414 -2.06 -35.57 -11.36
C ASN A 414 -1.86 -37.09 -11.33
N LEU A 415 -2.76 -37.86 -10.69
CA LEU A 415 -2.73 -39.32 -10.72
C LEU A 415 -3.37 -39.90 -11.99
N LYS A 416 -4.32 -39.19 -12.62
CA LYS A 416 -4.89 -39.60 -13.91
C LYS A 416 -3.93 -39.36 -15.07
N GLU A 417 -3.17 -38.27 -15.07
CA GLU A 417 -2.16 -37.99 -16.09
C GLU A 417 -0.91 -38.89 -16.02
N LYS A 418 -0.69 -39.60 -14.90
CA LYS A 418 0.37 -40.61 -14.77
C LYS A 418 -0.06 -42.03 -15.16
N ASN A 419 -1.36 -42.26 -15.36
CA ASN A 419 -1.94 -43.57 -15.68
C ASN A 419 -2.52 -43.63 -17.12
N ILE A 420 -2.22 -42.62 -17.94
CA ILE A 420 -2.39 -42.59 -19.40
C ILE A 420 -0.98 -42.46 -19.98
#